data_AF-W1XEB1-F1
#
_entry.id   AF-W1XEB1-F1
#
_cell.length_a   1.000
_cell.length_b   1.000
_cell.length_c   1.000
_cell.angle_alpha   90.00
_cell.angle_beta   90.00
_cell.angle_gamma   90.00
#
_symmetry.space_group_name_H-M   'P 1'
#
loop_
_entity.id
_entity.type
_entity.pdbx_description
1 polymer ?
#
loop_
_entity_poly.entity_id
_entity_poly.type
_entity_poly.pdbx_seq_one_letter_code
_entity_poly.pdbx_strand_id
1 'polypeptide(L)'
;VYDPCAIACEPFRQWVIEDNFVNGRPDWDKVGAQFVADVVPFEMMKLRMLNGSHSFLAYLGYLGGYETIADTMTNPDYRKAAFALMMQEQAPTLSMPEGTDLNAYATLLIERFSNPSLRHRTWQIAMDGSQKLPQRLLDPVRL
;
A
#
# COMPACT_ATOMS: atom_id res chain seq x y z
N VAL A 1 -20.96 -11.41 20.38
CA VAL A 1 -20.81 -10.34 21.40
C VAL A 1 -20.88 -9.03 20.65
N TYR A 2 -21.73 -8.09 21.08
CA TYR A 2 -21.79 -6.75 20.51
C TYR A 2 -20.69 -5.90 21.17
N ASP A 3 -19.83 -5.30 20.36
CA ASP A 3 -18.79 -4.37 20.80
C ASP A 3 -18.93 -3.09 19.95
N PRO A 4 -19.36 -1.96 20.54
CA PRO A 4 -19.58 -0.71 19.81
C PRO A 4 -18.29 -0.04 19.33
N CYS A 5 -17.12 -0.51 19.78
CA CYS A 5 -15.81 0.04 19.45
C CYS A 5 -14.88 -0.99 18.79
N ALA A 6 -15.42 -2.10 18.29
CA ALA A 6 -14.62 -3.09 17.59
C ALA A 6 -13.92 -2.48 16.36
N ILE A 7 -12.62 -2.75 16.23
CA ILE A 7 -11.80 -2.33 15.10
C ILE A 7 -11.46 -3.56 14.26
N ALA A 8 -11.85 -3.55 13.00
CA ALA A 8 -11.45 -4.54 12.02
C ALA A 8 -10.22 -4.06 11.25
N CYS A 9 -9.21 -4.92 11.14
CA CYS A 9 -8.00 -4.68 10.36
C CYS A 9 -7.64 -5.93 9.58
N GLU A 10 -6.82 -5.77 8.55
CA GLU A 10 -6.21 -6.92 7.88
C GLU A 10 -5.19 -7.62 8.80
N PRO A 11 -4.89 -8.91 8.55
CA PRO A 11 -3.86 -9.62 9.30
C PRO A 11 -2.44 -9.04 9.08
N PHE A 12 -2.16 -8.52 7.88
CA PHE A 12 -0.87 -7.94 7.55
C PHE A 12 -0.56 -6.72 8.42
N ARG A 13 0.66 -6.66 8.95
CA ARG A 13 1.19 -5.54 9.73
C ARG A 13 2.64 -5.32 9.35
N GLN A 14 3.02 -4.05 9.22
CA GLN A 14 4.40 -3.64 9.03
C GLN A 14 4.60 -2.29 9.73
N TRP A 15 5.70 -2.18 10.46
CA TRP A 15 6.10 -0.93 11.08
C TRP A 15 7.61 -0.78 10.93
N VAL A 16 8.02 0.18 10.11
CA VAL A 16 9.43 0.54 9.90
C VAL A 16 9.66 1.88 10.58
N ILE A 17 10.70 1.98 11.39
CA ILE A 17 10.95 3.12 12.28
C ILE A 17 12.44 3.47 12.20
N GLU A 18 12.76 4.76 12.15
CA GLU A 18 14.13 5.20 12.39
C GLU A 18 14.50 5.05 13.86
N ASP A 19 15.61 4.38 14.16
CA ASP A 19 16.05 4.15 15.53
C ASP A 19 16.74 5.38 16.15
N ASN A 20 15.97 6.46 16.32
CA ASN A 20 16.47 7.76 16.77
C ASN A 20 15.66 8.29 17.96
N PHE A 21 15.78 7.61 19.11
CA PHE A 21 15.05 7.93 20.33
C PHE A 21 15.94 8.61 21.38
N VAL A 22 15.56 9.82 21.79
CA VAL A 22 16.33 10.62 22.77
C VAL A 22 16.33 10.06 24.20
N ASN A 23 15.37 9.19 24.53
CA ASN A 23 15.22 8.63 25.88
C ASN A 23 14.72 7.18 25.84
N GLY A 24 15.43 6.34 25.08
CA GLY A 24 15.08 4.93 24.92
C GLY A 24 13.73 4.70 24.23
N ARG A 25 13.40 3.43 24.04
CA ARG A 25 12.16 2.95 23.44
C ARG A 25 11.84 1.54 23.95
N PRO A 26 10.58 1.08 23.85
CA PRO A 26 10.27 -0.33 24.05
C PRO A 26 10.96 -1.24 23.03
N ASP A 27 11.08 -2.52 23.37
CA ASP A 27 11.61 -3.58 22.50
C ASP A 27 10.59 -4.00 21.42
N TRP A 28 10.09 -3.05 20.63
CA TRP A 28 9.08 -3.32 19.59
C TRP A 28 9.58 -4.27 18.49
N ASP A 29 10.90 -4.40 18.33
CA ASP A 29 11.53 -5.37 17.43
C ASP A 29 11.20 -6.82 17.81
N LYS A 30 11.04 -7.11 19.12
CA LYS A 30 10.63 -8.45 19.60
C LYS A 30 9.22 -8.83 19.19
N VAL A 31 8.42 -7.86 18.74
CA VAL A 31 7.04 -8.06 18.26
C VAL A 31 6.85 -7.63 16.81
N GLY A 32 7.96 -7.50 16.05
CA GLY A 32 7.95 -7.36 14.59
C GLY A 32 8.13 -5.96 14.03
N ALA A 33 8.37 -4.93 14.86
CA ALA A 33 8.81 -3.63 14.32
C ALA A 33 10.23 -3.74 13.73
N GLN A 34 10.48 -3.00 12.66
CA GLN A 34 11.76 -2.96 11.97
C GLN A 34 12.42 -1.62 12.25
N PHE A 35 13.60 -1.65 12.88
CA PHE A 35 14.41 -0.46 13.11
C PHE A 35 15.44 -0.31 11.99
N VAL A 36 15.49 0.89 11.40
CA VAL A 36 16.38 1.24 10.29
C VAL A 36 17.09 2.56 10.58
N ALA A 37 18.15 2.84 9.84
CA ALA A 37 18.83 4.14 9.92
C ALA A 37 18.10 5.24 9.13
N ASP A 38 17.41 4.86 8.05
CA ASP A 38 16.66 5.76 7.17
C ASP A 38 15.37 5.06 6.72
N VAL A 39 14.21 5.66 7.03
CA VAL A 39 12.89 5.11 6.69
C VAL A 39 12.41 5.50 5.29
N VAL A 40 13.01 6.54 4.69
CA VAL A 40 12.52 7.17 3.46
C VAL A 40 12.35 6.17 2.30
N PRO A 41 13.27 5.20 2.05
CA PRO A 41 13.07 4.19 1.02
C PRO A 41 11.80 3.36 1.21
N PHE A 42 11.52 2.94 2.45
CA PHE A 42 10.36 2.11 2.79
C PHE A 42 9.06 2.92 2.72
N GLU A 43 9.09 4.17 3.16
CA GLU A 43 7.98 5.10 2.99
C GLU A 43 7.64 5.28 1.50
N MET A 44 8.65 5.55 0.66
CA MET A 44 8.47 5.71 -0.78
C MET A 44 7.95 4.43 -1.45
N MET A 45 8.48 3.26 -1.08
CA MET A 45 7.98 1.98 -1.57
C MET A 45 6.48 1.83 -1.28
N LYS A 46 6.05 2.09 -0.04
CA LYS A 46 4.64 2.03 0.35
C LYS A 46 3.81 3.12 -0.35
N LEU A 47 4.31 4.34 -0.43
CA LEU A 47 3.61 5.48 -1.01
C LEU A 47 3.33 5.29 -2.51
N ARG A 48 4.30 4.73 -3.24
CA ARG A 48 4.15 4.47 -4.67
C ARG A 48 3.40 3.17 -4.90
N MET A 49 3.94 2.05 -4.42
CA MET A 49 3.41 0.73 -4.76
C MET A 49 2.07 0.44 -4.09
N LEU A 50 1.93 0.59 -2.77
CA LEU A 50 0.63 0.37 -2.11
C LEU A 50 -0.32 1.54 -2.41
N ASN A 51 0.03 2.78 -2.03
CA ASN A 51 -0.96 3.85 -2.10
C ASN A 51 -1.30 4.25 -3.53
N GLY A 52 -0.32 4.21 -4.46
CA GLY A 52 -0.54 4.53 -5.88
C GLY A 52 -1.42 3.50 -6.57
N SER A 53 -1.15 2.21 -6.42
CA SER A 53 -2.00 1.15 -6.98
C SER A 53 -3.40 1.14 -6.34
N HIS A 54 -3.52 1.43 -5.04
CA HIS A 54 -4.81 1.55 -4.36
C HIS A 54 -5.66 2.70 -4.91
N SER A 55 -5.02 3.86 -5.19
CA SER A 55 -5.67 4.98 -5.88
C SER A 55 -6.10 4.60 -7.31
N PHE A 56 -5.21 3.95 -8.07
CA PHE A 56 -5.50 3.47 -9.42
C PHE A 56 -6.74 2.56 -9.46
N LEU A 57 -6.77 1.55 -8.58
CA LEU A 57 -7.89 0.61 -8.44
C LEU A 57 -9.16 1.32 -7.97
N ALA A 58 -9.04 2.29 -7.07
CA ALA A 58 -10.19 3.04 -6.57
C ALA A 58 -10.88 3.85 -7.67
N TYR A 59 -10.13 4.64 -8.45
CA TYR A 59 -10.73 5.48 -9.49
C TYR A 59 -11.30 4.66 -10.64
N LEU A 60 -10.50 3.75 -11.19
CA LEU A 60 -10.95 2.93 -12.33
C LEU A 60 -12.02 1.92 -11.91
N GLY A 61 -11.87 1.30 -10.73
CA GLY A 61 -12.87 0.40 -10.18
C GLY A 61 -14.20 1.08 -9.95
N TYR A 62 -14.21 2.31 -9.39
CA TYR A 62 -15.45 3.08 -9.22
C TYR A 62 -16.12 3.39 -10.56
N LEU A 63 -15.36 3.88 -11.55
CA LEU A 63 -15.88 4.13 -12.91
C LEU A 63 -16.34 2.85 -13.61
N GLY A 64 -15.70 1.72 -13.32
CA GLY A 64 -16.04 0.39 -13.82
C GLY A 64 -17.18 -0.31 -13.08
N GLY A 65 -17.80 0.34 -12.09
CA GLY A 65 -18.95 -0.20 -11.35
C GLY A 65 -18.61 -1.19 -10.22
N TYR A 66 -17.35 -1.29 -9.81
CA TYR A 66 -16.93 -2.14 -8.68
C TYR A 66 -17.11 -1.39 -7.35
N GLU A 67 -17.84 -2.00 -6.40
CA GLU A 67 -18.12 -1.38 -5.09
C GLU A 67 -16.85 -1.28 -4.24
N THR A 68 -16.06 -2.35 -4.20
CA THR A 68 -14.87 -2.46 -3.35
C THR A 68 -13.60 -2.78 -4.14
N ILE A 69 -12.45 -2.52 -3.51
CA ILE A 69 -11.13 -2.87 -4.06
C ILE A 69 -11.02 -4.38 -4.30
N ALA A 70 -11.54 -5.21 -3.39
CA ALA A 70 -11.56 -6.65 -3.56
C ALA A 70 -12.38 -7.08 -4.79
N ASP A 71 -13.49 -6.39 -5.08
CA ASP A 71 -14.28 -6.67 -6.29
C ASP A 71 -13.48 -6.41 -7.56
N THR A 72 -12.66 -5.33 -7.60
CA THR A 72 -11.76 -5.09 -8.74
C THR A 72 -10.78 -6.25 -8.96
N MET A 73 -10.32 -6.90 -7.88
CA MET A 73 -9.36 -8.01 -7.96
C MET A 73 -9.95 -9.32 -8.49
N THR A 74 -11.28 -9.42 -8.62
CA THR A 74 -11.97 -10.53 -9.30
C THR A 74 -11.82 -10.45 -10.82
N ASN A 75 -11.53 -9.25 -11.36
CA ASN A 75 -11.26 -9.06 -12.77
C ASN A 75 -9.76 -9.23 -13.04
N PRO A 76 -9.36 -10.19 -13.90
CA PRO A 76 -7.95 -10.47 -14.18
C PRO A 76 -7.22 -9.29 -14.84
N ASP A 77 -7.91 -8.43 -15.58
CA ASP A 77 -7.32 -7.27 -16.23
C ASP A 77 -6.90 -6.21 -15.21
N TYR A 78 -7.71 -5.94 -14.18
CA TYR A 78 -7.35 -5.04 -13.09
C TYR A 78 -6.17 -5.58 -12.28
N ARG A 79 -6.15 -6.88 -11.98
CA ARG A 79 -5.04 -7.53 -11.28
C ARG A 79 -3.74 -7.39 -12.08
N LYS A 80 -3.79 -7.69 -13.38
CA LYS A 80 -2.65 -7.56 -14.30
C LYS A 80 -2.17 -6.12 -14.41
N ALA A 81 -3.08 -5.17 -14.58
CA ALA A 81 -2.75 -3.75 -14.71
C ALA A 81 -2.14 -3.17 -13.43
N ALA A 82 -2.69 -3.50 -12.26
CA ALA A 82 -2.13 -3.05 -10.97
C ALA A 82 -0.73 -3.63 -10.73
N PHE A 83 -0.52 -4.90 -11.03
CA PHE A 83 0.81 -5.52 -10.93
C PHE A 83 1.81 -4.91 -11.92
N ALA A 84 1.39 -4.68 -13.17
CA ALA A 84 2.21 -4.02 -14.17
C ALA A 84 2.57 -2.59 -13.75
N LEU A 85 1.62 -1.80 -13.24
CA LEU A 85 1.87 -0.47 -12.69
C LEU A 85 2.94 -0.52 -11.58
N MET A 86 2.82 -1.46 -10.64
CA MET A 86 3.78 -1.62 -9.56
C MET A 86 5.19 -1.97 -10.08
N MET A 87 5.30 -2.92 -11.00
CA MET A 87 6.60 -3.46 -11.41
C MET A 87 7.28 -2.70 -12.54
N GLN A 88 6.52 -2.12 -13.46
CA GLN A 88 7.04 -1.51 -14.69
C GLN A 88 7.16 0.01 -14.58
N GLU A 89 6.34 0.65 -13.73
CA GLU A 89 6.30 2.11 -13.61
C GLU A 89 6.79 2.57 -12.24
N GLN A 90 6.36 1.92 -11.16
CA GLN A 90 6.65 2.39 -9.80
C GLN A 90 7.97 1.85 -9.26
N ALA A 91 8.21 0.54 -9.36
CA ALA A 91 9.44 -0.08 -8.88
C ALA A 91 10.73 0.51 -9.47
N PRO A 92 10.81 0.84 -10.79
CA PRO A 92 12.02 1.43 -11.36
C PRO A 92 12.38 2.81 -10.80
N THR A 93 11.41 3.50 -10.18
CA THR A 93 11.59 4.84 -9.62
C THR A 93 12.06 4.81 -8.16
N LEU A 94 12.17 3.62 -7.54
CA LEU A 94 12.53 3.44 -6.14
C LEU A 94 14.04 3.16 -5.96
N SER A 95 14.64 3.79 -4.96
CA SER A 95 15.98 3.46 -4.48
C SER A 95 15.87 2.66 -3.19
N MET A 96 15.89 1.33 -3.30
CA MET A 96 15.72 0.43 -2.15
C MET A 96 17.05 -0.11 -1.62
N PRO A 97 17.14 -0.42 -0.32
CA PRO A 97 18.27 -1.17 0.23
C PRO A 97 18.47 -2.51 -0.48
N GLU A 98 19.72 -2.95 -0.58
CA GLU A 98 20.08 -4.24 -1.16
C GLU A 98 19.29 -5.39 -0.50
N GLY A 99 18.85 -6.35 -1.30
CA GLY A 99 18.05 -7.49 -0.83
C GLY A 99 16.55 -7.21 -0.68
N THR A 100 16.08 -5.99 -0.95
CA THR A 100 14.64 -5.71 -1.00
C THR A 100 13.99 -6.39 -2.20
N ASP A 101 13.07 -7.33 -1.95
CA ASP A 101 12.31 -8.01 -3.00
C ASP A 101 11.00 -7.27 -3.33
N LEU A 102 11.07 -6.39 -4.34
CA LEU A 102 9.91 -5.62 -4.81
C LEU A 102 8.86 -6.49 -5.50
N ASN A 103 9.25 -7.63 -6.09
CA ASN A 103 8.31 -8.53 -6.74
C ASN A 103 7.47 -9.30 -5.70
N ALA A 104 8.12 -9.76 -4.62
CA ALA A 104 7.42 -10.32 -3.47
C ALA A 104 6.48 -9.29 -2.83
N TYR A 105 6.93 -8.04 -2.69
CA TYR A 105 6.09 -6.96 -2.18
C TYR A 105 4.87 -6.70 -3.08
N ALA A 106 5.04 -6.56 -4.40
CA ALA A 106 3.93 -6.40 -5.34
C ALA A 106 2.94 -7.58 -5.29
N THR A 107 3.45 -8.82 -5.18
CA THR A 107 2.63 -10.02 -5.06
C THR A 107 1.79 -10.00 -3.78
N LEU A 108 2.41 -9.64 -2.65
CA LEU A 108 1.73 -9.46 -1.37
C LEU A 108 0.65 -8.36 -1.44
N LEU A 109 0.91 -7.25 -2.13
CA LEU A 109 -0.08 -6.19 -2.32
C LEU A 109 -1.31 -6.68 -3.09
N ILE A 110 -1.12 -7.47 -4.14
CA ILE A 110 -2.23 -8.09 -4.88
C ILE A 110 -3.04 -9.03 -3.98
N GLU A 111 -2.39 -9.84 -3.15
CA GLU A 111 -3.08 -10.69 -2.17
C GLU A 111 -3.91 -9.85 -1.19
N ARG A 112 -3.32 -8.78 -0.64
CA ARG A 112 -3.98 -7.88 0.32
C ARG A 112 -5.17 -7.16 -0.30
N PHE A 113 -5.04 -6.64 -1.52
CA PHE A 113 -6.17 -6.03 -2.24
C PHE A 113 -7.28 -7.04 -2.54
N SER A 114 -6.95 -8.33 -2.64
CA SER A 114 -7.93 -9.39 -2.89
C SER A 114 -8.72 -9.80 -1.63
N ASN A 115 -8.44 -9.24 -0.44
CA ASN A 115 -9.14 -9.61 0.79
C ASN A 115 -10.58 -9.07 0.83
N PRO A 116 -11.61 -9.93 0.74
CA PRO A 116 -13.01 -9.49 0.70
C PRO A 116 -13.53 -9.00 2.05
N SER A 117 -12.84 -9.31 3.15
CA SER A 117 -13.33 -9.06 4.52
C SER A 117 -13.26 -7.58 4.93
N LEU A 118 -12.38 -6.79 4.30
CA LEU A 118 -12.21 -5.36 4.63
C LEU A 118 -13.28 -4.47 3.98
N ARG A 119 -13.82 -4.90 2.83
CA ARG A 119 -14.77 -4.13 2.00
C ARG A 119 -14.38 -2.66 1.80
N HIS A 120 -13.11 -2.38 1.54
CA HIS A 120 -12.64 -1.03 1.20
C HIS A 120 -13.37 -0.51 -0.03
N ARG A 121 -14.28 0.45 0.14
CA ARG A 121 -15.10 0.93 -0.97
C ARG A 121 -14.29 1.83 -1.91
N THR A 122 -14.42 1.61 -3.21
CA THR A 122 -13.68 2.34 -4.25
C THR A 122 -13.88 3.85 -4.10
N TRP A 123 -15.12 4.31 -3.92
CA TRP A 123 -15.43 5.74 -3.74
C TRP A 123 -14.83 6.34 -2.47
N GLN A 124 -14.74 5.59 -1.37
CA GLN A 124 -14.11 6.06 -0.12
C GLN A 124 -12.61 6.23 -0.30
N ILE A 125 -11.96 5.27 -0.96
CA ILE A 125 -10.52 5.35 -1.25
C ILE A 125 -10.20 6.50 -2.22
N ALA A 126 -11.08 6.75 -3.19
CA ALA A 126 -10.95 7.80 -4.21
C ALA A 126 -11.12 9.24 -3.68
N MET A 127 -11.63 9.45 -2.46
CA MET A 127 -11.75 10.78 -1.86
C MET A 127 -10.40 11.51 -1.74
N ASP A 128 -10.41 12.84 -1.65
CA ASP A 128 -9.22 13.68 -1.48
C ASP A 128 -8.14 13.46 -2.55
N GLY A 129 -8.59 13.15 -3.77
CA GLY A 129 -7.71 12.79 -4.87
C GLY A 129 -6.67 13.85 -5.23
N SER A 130 -7.04 15.13 -5.13
CA SER A 130 -6.12 16.25 -5.37
C SER A 130 -4.93 16.28 -4.40
N GLN A 131 -5.10 15.78 -3.17
CA GLN A 131 -4.03 15.66 -2.18
C GLN A 131 -3.25 14.35 -2.33
N LYS A 132 -3.89 13.29 -2.81
CA LYS A 132 -3.31 11.95 -2.95
C LYS A 132 -2.48 11.80 -4.23
N LEU A 133 -2.97 12.29 -5.37
CA LEU A 133 -2.39 12.02 -6.69
C LEU A 133 -0.99 12.61 -6.91
N PRO A 134 -0.63 13.81 -6.40
CA PRO A 134 0.72 14.35 -6.58
C PRO A 134 1.80 13.36 -6.14
N GLN A 135 1.75 12.95 -4.87
CA GLN A 135 2.74 12.07 -4.26
C GLN A 135 2.64 10.58 -4.66
N ARG A 136 1.46 10.13 -5.13
CA ARG A 136 1.20 8.70 -5.44
C ARG A 136 1.34 8.35 -6.92
N LEU A 137 1.15 9.33 -7.82
CA LEU A 137 1.12 9.12 -9.27
C LEU A 137 2.02 10.10 -10.02
N LEU A 138 1.95 11.40 -9.72
CA LEU A 138 2.66 12.42 -10.51
C LEU A 138 4.16 12.50 -10.20
N ASP A 139 4.54 12.46 -8.94
CA ASP A 139 5.95 12.52 -8.56
C ASP A 139 6.75 11.29 -9.02
N PRO A 140 6.21 10.05 -8.96
CA PRO A 140 6.87 8.89 -9.54
C PRO A 140 7.18 9.03 -11.04
N VAL A 141 6.29 9.61 -11.85
CA VAL A 141 6.47 9.69 -13.32
C VAL A 141 7.33 10.87 -13.78
N ARG A 142 7.77 11.74 -12.86
CA ARG A 142 8.61 12.92 -13.16
C ARG A 142 10.12 12.64 -13.06
N LEU A 143 10.49 11.46 -12.59
CA LEU A 143 11.87 11.01 -12.38
C LEU A 143 12.43 10.35 -13.66
#